data_AF-A0A4R1HVH4-F1
#
_entry.id   AF-A0A4R1HVH4-F1
#
_cell.length_a   1.000
_cell.length_b   1.000
_cell.length_c   1.000
_cell.angle_alpha   90.00
_cell.angle_beta   90.00
_cell.angle_gamma   90.00
#
_symmetry.space_group_name_H-M   'P 1'
#
loop_
_entity.id
_entity.type
_entity.pdbx_description
1 polymer ?
#
loop_
_entity_poly.entity_id
_entity_poly.type
_entity_poly.pdbx_seq_one_letter_code
_entity_poly.pdbx_strand_id
1 'polypeptide(L)' 'MPDAPETGRPTLVSTLAEMPDLLARLQADHRDDGRGLCTGCRTPGYGTPGERWPCTPARLARAAQEILDRQRGPE' A
#
# COMPACT_ATOMS: atom_id res chain seq x y z
N MET A 1 10.45 30.54 -22.24
CA MET A 1 9.25 29.77 -21.86
C MET A 1 9.43 29.43 -20.38
N PRO A 2 8.62 29.94 -19.45
CA PRO A 2 8.82 29.63 -18.04
C PRO A 2 8.29 28.22 -17.75
N ASP A 3 9.07 27.50 -16.95
CA ASP A 3 8.79 26.20 -16.37
C ASP A 3 7.54 26.32 -15.47
N ALA A 4 6.48 25.59 -15.79
CA ALA A 4 5.27 25.53 -14.98
C ALA A 4 5.58 24.80 -13.67
N PRO A 5 4.92 25.11 -12.53
CA PRO A 5 5.14 24.36 -11.31
C PRO A 5 4.78 22.90 -11.58
N GLU A 6 5.79 22.05 -11.64
CA GLU A 6 5.65 20.61 -11.69
C GLU A 6 4.98 20.19 -10.39
N THR A 7 3.65 20.29 -10.40
CA THR A 7 2.74 19.82 -9.37
C THR A 7 3.06 18.34 -9.24
N GLY A 8 3.90 18.03 -8.25
CA GLY A 8 4.57 16.76 -8.13
C GLY A 8 3.54 15.64 -8.23
N ARG A 9 3.75 14.71 -9.16
CA ARG A 9 2.88 13.54 -9.29
C ARG A 9 2.72 12.91 -7.90
N PRO A 10 1.49 12.64 -7.44
CA PRO A 10 1.29 12.07 -6.12
C PRO A 10 2.07 10.76 -6.03
N THR A 11 2.71 10.55 -4.88
CA THR A 11 3.39 9.27 -4.63
C THR A 11 2.36 8.16 -4.63
N LEU A 12 2.76 6.95 -5.01
CA LEU A 12 1.86 5.79 -4.98
C LEU A 12 1.18 5.61 -3.61
N VAL A 13 1.89 5.92 -2.52
CA VAL A 13 1.37 5.84 -1.15
C VAL A 13 0.29 6.89 -0.89
N SER A 14 0.49 8.12 -1.34
CA SER A 14 -0.51 9.20 -1.24
C SER A 14 -1.75 8.86 -2.06
N THR A 15 -1.58 8.37 -3.29
CA THR A 15 -2.69 7.94 -4.15
C THR A 15 -3.47 6.77 -3.53
N LEU A 16 -2.79 5.81 -2.90
CA LEU A 16 -3.44 4.72 -2.17
C LEU A 16 -4.22 5.22 -0.94
N ALA A 17 -3.73 6.24 -0.25
CA ALA A 17 -4.43 6.82 0.91
C ALA A 17 -5.76 7.48 0.50
N GLU A 18 -5.84 8.04 -0.71
CA GLU A 18 -7.09 8.58 -1.28
C GLU A 18 -8.07 7.49 -1.77
N MET A 19 -7.64 6.21 -1.79
CA MET A 19 -8.46 5.05 -2.19
C MET A 19 -8.60 4.04 -1.05
N PRO A 20 -9.41 4.35 -0.01
CA PRO A 20 -9.53 3.51 1.19
C PRO A 20 -10.03 2.08 0.91
N ASP A 21 -10.91 1.89 -0.08
CA ASP A 21 -11.36 0.56 -0.50
C ASP A 21 -10.23 -0.31 -1.05
N LEU A 22 -9.39 0.26 -1.93
CA LEU A 22 -8.24 -0.44 -2.49
C LEU A 22 -7.21 -0.74 -1.40
N LEU A 23 -6.99 0.21 -0.50
CA LEU A 23 -6.12 0.06 0.66
C LEU A 23 -6.58 -1.08 1.58
N ALA A 24 -7.87 -1.13 1.92
CA ALA A 24 -8.44 -2.20 2.73
C ALA A 24 -8.30 -3.57 2.06
N ARG A 25 -8.50 -3.62 0.73
CA ARG A 25 -8.36 -4.85 -0.05
C ARG A 25 -6.91 -5.33 -0.13
N LEU A 26 -5.95 -4.41 -0.27
CA LEU A 26 -4.52 -4.73 -0.23
C LEU A 26 -4.12 -5.34 1.13
N GLN A 27 -4.62 -4.77 2.23
CA GLN A 27 -4.34 -5.29 3.58
C GLN A 27 -5.01 -6.64 3.83
N ALA A 28 -6.21 -6.87 3.28
CA ALA A 28 -6.91 -8.14 3.40
C ALA A 28 -6.24 -9.26 2.59
N ASP A 29 -5.75 -8.95 1.38
CA ASP A 29 -5.11 -9.91 0.49
C ASP A 29 -3.68 -10.23 0.92
N HIS A 30 -2.91 -9.20 1.28
CA HIS A 30 -1.54 -9.33 1.78
C HIS A 30 -1.54 -9.31 3.31
N ARG A 31 -1.53 -10.50 3.90
CA ARG A 31 -1.39 -10.72 5.35
C ARG A 31 -0.25 -11.68 5.66
N ASP A 32 0.20 -11.66 6.91
CA ASP A 32 1.13 -12.66 7.43
C ASP A 32 0.46 -14.04 7.48
N ASP A 33 1.19 -15.05 7.01
CA ASP A 33 0.77 -16.46 7.04
C ASP A 33 1.02 -17.15 8.40
N GLY A 34 1.56 -16.45 9.39
CA GLY A 34 2.03 -17.03 10.65
C GLY A 34 3.40 -17.71 10.55
N ARG A 35 3.98 -17.75 9.35
CA ARG A 35 5.31 -18.31 9.05
C ARG A 35 6.32 -17.26 8.56
N GLY A 36 5.96 -15.98 8.61
CA GLY A 36 6.78 -14.87 8.09
C GLY A 36 6.73 -14.72 6.57
N LEU A 37 5.71 -15.30 5.91
CA LEU A 37 5.47 -15.19 4.47
C LEU A 37 4.14 -14.47 4.21
N CYS A 38 4.06 -13.76 3.10
CA CYS A 38 2.82 -13.11 2.68
C CYS A 38 1.87 -14.13 2.02
N THR A 39 0.61 -14.19 2.45
CA THR A 39 -0.40 -15.08 1.85
C THR A 39 -0.75 -14.68 0.41
N GLY A 40 -0.98 -13.40 0.14
CA GLY A 40 -1.40 -12.88 -1.17
C GLY A 40 -0.34 -13.01 -2.26
N CYS A 41 0.94 -12.85 -1.87
CA CYS A 41 2.07 -13.04 -2.81
C CYS A 41 2.29 -14.51 -3.20
N ARG A 42 1.64 -15.48 -2.54
CA ARG A 42 1.73 -16.90 -2.94
C ARG A 42 0.76 -17.27 -4.07
N THR A 43 -0.14 -16.36 -4.46
CA THR A 43 -1.05 -16.60 -5.57
C THR A 43 -0.27 -16.54 -6.89
N PRO A 44 -0.18 -17.65 -7.67
CA PRO A 44 0.49 -17.63 -8.95
C PRO A 44 -0.17 -16.61 -9.88
N GLY A 45 0.63 -15.72 -10.47
CA GLY A 45 0.16 -14.59 -11.28
C GLY A 45 0.14 -13.23 -10.57
N TYR A 46 0.40 -13.18 -9.25
CA TYR A 46 0.56 -11.93 -8.50
C TYR A 46 1.86 -11.93 -7.65
N GLY A 47 2.85 -11.16 -8.09
CA GLY A 47 4.11 -10.93 -7.35
C GLY A 47 5.09 -12.11 -7.35
N THR A 48 6.12 -12.00 -6.51
CA THR A 48 7.12 -13.06 -6.28
C THR A 48 6.54 -14.12 -5.34
N PRO A 49 6.39 -15.39 -5.79
CA PRO A 49 5.87 -16.45 -4.93
C PRO A 49 6.75 -16.63 -3.69
N GLY A 50 6.15 -16.52 -2.51
CA GLY A 50 6.84 -16.70 -1.24
C GLY A 50 7.65 -15.49 -0.75
N GLU A 51 7.32 -14.28 -1.21
CA GLU A 51 7.88 -13.05 -0.61
C GLU A 51 7.71 -13.06 0.92
N ARG A 52 8.80 -12.71 1.62
CA ARG A 52 8.77 -12.60 3.09
C ARG A 52 7.85 -11.46 3.51
N TRP A 53 7.07 -11.71 4.54
CA TRP A 53 6.31 -10.67 5.22
C TRP A 53 7.25 -9.79 6.06
N PRO A 54 7.12 -8.44 6.03
CA PRO A 54 6.18 -7.65 5.24
C PRO A 54 6.65 -7.46 3.80
N CYS A 55 5.80 -7.85 2.86
CA CYS A 55 6.02 -7.71 1.42
C CYS A 55 5.84 -6.25 0.96
N THR A 56 6.33 -5.92 -0.23
CA THR A 56 6.21 -4.56 -0.81
C THR A 56 4.77 -3.99 -0.77
N PRO A 57 3.72 -4.69 -1.22
CA PRO A 57 2.35 -4.16 -1.16
C PRO A 57 1.87 -3.93 0.28
N ALA A 58 2.21 -4.80 1.23
CA ALA A 58 1.88 -4.60 2.63
C ALA A 58 2.57 -3.36 3.23
N ARG A 59 3.83 -3.10 2.84
CA ARG A 59 4.55 -1.88 3.27
C ARG A 59 3.91 -0.61 2.72
N LEU A 60 3.52 -0.63 1.44
CA LEU A 60 2.82 0.50 0.80
C LEU A 60 1.46 0.75 1.46
N ALA A 61 0.69 -0.31 1.70
CA ALA A 61 -0.59 -0.24 2.40
C ALA A 61 -0.42 0.36 3.80
N ARG A 62 0.55 -0.12 4.59
CA ARG A 62 0.81 0.43 5.92
C ARG A 62 1.16 1.92 5.87
N ALA A 63 2.02 2.34 4.94
CA ALA A 63 2.38 3.74 4.81
C ALA A 63 1.19 4.62 4.38
N ALA A 64 0.32 4.10 3.49
CA ALA A 64 -0.88 4.79 3.05
C ALA A 64 -1.92 4.90 4.18
N GLN A 65 -2.01 3.86 5.03
CA GLN A 65 -2.86 3.87 6.22
C GLN A 65 -2.45 4.95 7.21
N GLU A 66 -1.15 5.20 7.41
CA GLU A 66 -0.69 6.29 8.28
C GLU A 66 -1.03 7.67 7.70
N ILE A 67 -0.99 7.82 6.37
CA ILE A 67 -1.45 9.05 5.72
C ILE A 67 -2.95 9.22 5.91
N LEU A 68 -3.75 8.17 5.68
CA LEU A 68 -5.20 8.21 5.85
C LEU A 68 -5.60 8.50 7.30
N ASP A 69 -4.93 7.91 8.28
CA ASP A 69 -5.14 8.18 9.71
C ASP A 69 -4.91 9.66 10.05
N ARG A 70 -3.81 10.24 9.55
CA ARG A 70 -3.51 11.68 9.70
C ARG A 70 -4.55 12.56 9.03
N GLN A 71 -5.10 12.14 7.88
CA GLN A 71 -6.18 12.87 7.20
C GLN A 71 -7.51 12.78 7.96
N ARG A 72 -7.76 11.63 8.60
CA ARG A 72 -8.95 11.35 9.41
C ARG A 72 -8.83 11.84 10.85
N GLY A 73 -7.91 12.77 11.15
CA GLY A 73 -7.52 13.21 12.50
C GLY A 73 -8.65 13.33 13.54
N PRO A 74 -8.31 13.22 14.83
CA PRO A 74 -9.21 12.79 15.91
C PRO A 74 -10.46 13.65 15.96
N GLU A 75 -11.61 13.00 15.85
CA GLU A 75 -12.93 13.55 16.15
C GLU A 75 -13.03 14.09 17.59
#